data_AF-A0A8S8YW01-F1
#
_entry.id   AF-A0A8S8YW01-F1
#
_cell.length_a   1.000
_cell.length_b   1.000
_cell.length_c   1.000
_cell.angle_alpha   90.00
_cell.angle_beta   90.00
_cell.angle_gamma   90.00
#
_symmetry.space_group_name_H-M   'P 1'
#
loop_
_entity.id
_entity.type
_entity.pdbx_description
1 polymer ?
#
loop_
_entity_poly.entity_id
_entity_poly.type
_entity_poly.pdbx_seq_one_letter_code
_entity_poly.pdbx_strand_id
1 'polypeptide(L)'
;MGDVVTSMAFFWGLMLLSYFLMQNGLWILNDVVKSMCRFALGKAIGPPIDFVEGREGSASKSWMMQGMFWLILASLLTFEGLWLAYDPHALHSLSSWGYNPTSESLLYAAGFATMYGGVGMLIIASSFHIIPKLADTELASEKNGTLVSYLWTLSVLVAVIAAHDSVILG
;
A
#
# COMPACT_ATOMS: atom_id res chain seq x y z
N MET A 1 -16.27 9.39 24.31
CA MET A 1 -15.16 10.35 24.54
C MET A 1 -13.91 9.69 25.11
N GLY A 2 -14.01 8.67 25.98
CA GLY A 2 -12.84 7.93 26.49
C GLY A 2 -12.01 7.23 25.40
N ASP A 3 -12.65 6.62 24.40
CA ASP A 3 -11.93 5.87 23.35
C ASP A 3 -11.05 6.76 22.49
N VAL A 4 -11.56 7.91 22.03
CA VAL A 4 -10.81 8.85 21.17
C VAL A 4 -9.59 9.42 21.90
N VAL A 5 -9.74 9.81 23.17
CA VAL A 5 -8.61 10.33 23.97
C VAL A 5 -7.58 9.24 24.22
N THR A 6 -8.03 8.01 24.47
CA THR A 6 -7.14 6.85 24.66
C THR A 6 -6.39 6.53 23.37
N SER A 7 -7.06 6.51 22.22
CA SER A 7 -6.42 6.32 20.91
C SER A 7 -5.41 7.43 20.58
N MET A 8 -5.73 8.69 20.90
CA MET A 8 -4.79 9.80 20.71
C MET A 8 -3.56 9.67 21.64
N ALA A 9 -3.77 9.29 22.90
CA ALA A 9 -2.66 9.07 23.84
C ALA A 9 -1.74 7.95 23.36
N PHE A 10 -2.30 6.84 22.85
CA PHE A 10 -1.52 5.76 22.25
C PHE A 10 -0.75 6.22 21.01
N PHE A 11 -1.41 6.97 20.10
CA PHE A 11 -0.77 7.49 18.90
C PHE A 11 0.45 8.36 19.23
N TRP A 12 0.29 9.34 20.13
CA TRP A 12 1.37 10.22 20.53
C TRP A 12 2.46 9.50 21.33
N GLY A 13 2.09 8.55 22.18
CA GLY A 13 3.03 7.71 22.91
C GLY A 13 3.91 6.87 21.97
N LEU A 14 3.30 6.24 20.96
CA LEU A 14 4.02 5.49 19.94
C LEU A 14 4.90 6.38 19.06
N MET A 15 4.47 7.60 18.74
CA MET A 15 5.27 8.59 18.00
C MET A 15 6.50 9.06 18.80
N LEU A 16 6.36 9.30 20.10
CA LEU A 16 7.51 9.65 20.95
C LEU A 16 8.47 8.46 21.10
N LEU A 17 7.92 7.26 21.25
CA LEU A 17 8.72 6.04 21.32
C LEU A 17 9.52 5.82 20.02
N SER A 18 8.87 5.99 18.85
CA SER A 18 9.54 5.83 17.56
C SER A 18 10.64 6.88 17.36
N TYR A 19 10.40 8.13 17.77
CA TYR A 19 11.42 9.19 17.77
C TYR A 19 12.64 8.81 18.62
N PHE A 20 12.41 8.32 19.85
CA PHE A 20 13.48 7.89 20.74
C PHE A 20 14.29 6.72 20.16
N LEU A 21 13.60 5.73 19.57
CA LEU A 21 14.23 4.59 18.92
C LEU A 21 15.04 4.99 17.68
N MET A 22 14.56 5.97 16.89
CA MET A 22 15.27 6.48 15.72
C MET A 22 16.55 7.22 16.09
N GLN A 23 16.58 7.96 17.20
CA GLN A 23 17.77 8.70 17.63
C GLN A 23 18.82 7.82 18.30
N ASN A 24 18.39 6.91 19.19
CA ASN A 24 19.31 6.15 20.03
C ASN A 24 19.68 4.77 19.43
N GLY A 25 18.93 4.29 18.44
CA GLY A 25 19.02 2.91 17.96
C GLY A 25 18.73 1.89 19.07
N LEU A 26 19.01 0.62 18.83
CA LEU A 26 18.83 -0.46 19.83
C LEU A 26 20.02 -0.62 20.79
N TRP A 27 20.75 0.47 21.06
CA TRP A 27 21.96 0.50 21.89
C TRP A 27 22.92 -0.66 21.54
N ILE A 28 23.05 -1.67 22.40
CA ILE A 28 23.97 -2.82 22.25
C ILE A 28 23.54 -3.81 21.15
N LEU A 29 22.26 -3.90 20.82
CA LEU A 29 21.76 -4.85 19.82
C LEU A 29 21.75 -4.28 18.40
N ASN A 30 22.08 -3.01 18.24
CA ASN A 30 21.92 -2.31 16.97
C ASN A 30 22.71 -2.98 15.83
N ASP A 31 23.96 -3.37 16.07
CA ASP A 31 24.80 -3.99 15.04
C ASP A 31 24.34 -5.40 14.66
N VAL A 32 23.92 -6.19 15.65
CA VAL A 32 23.37 -7.54 15.43
C VAL A 32 22.06 -7.45 14.67
N VAL A 33 21.14 -6.59 15.10
CA VAL A 33 19.84 -6.40 14.46
C VAL A 33 20.02 -5.85 13.04
N LYS A 34 20.90 -4.88 12.84
CA LYS A 34 21.20 -4.33 11.50
C LYS A 34 21.79 -5.40 10.57
N SER A 35 22.67 -6.26 11.07
CA SER A 35 23.23 -7.39 10.32
C SER A 35 22.16 -8.42 9.98
N MET A 36 21.34 -8.82 10.97
CA MET A 36 20.24 -9.77 10.78
C MET A 36 19.16 -9.23 9.83
N CYS A 37 18.78 -7.97 9.94
CA CYS A 37 17.83 -7.33 9.02
C CYS A 37 18.41 -7.26 7.61
N ARG A 38 19.67 -6.86 7.43
CA ARG A 38 20.30 -6.88 6.10
C ARG A 38 20.39 -8.29 5.52
N PHE A 39 20.67 -9.29 6.35
CA PHE A 39 20.67 -10.68 5.92
C PHE A 39 19.28 -11.17 5.55
N ALA A 40 18.25 -10.89 6.35
CA ALA A 40 16.87 -11.27 6.05
C ALA A 40 16.32 -10.57 4.79
N LEU A 41 16.70 -9.31 4.57
CA LEU A 41 16.33 -8.54 3.37
C LEU A 41 17.16 -8.93 2.13
N GLY A 42 18.40 -9.40 2.33
CA GLY A 42 19.31 -9.86 1.27
C GLY A 42 19.09 -11.31 0.86
N LYS A 43 18.69 -12.18 1.80
CA LYS A 43 18.12 -13.50 1.51
C LYS A 43 16.65 -13.35 1.17
N ALA A 44 16.40 -12.80 -0.01
CA ALA A 44 15.04 -12.62 -0.44
C ALA A 44 14.28 -13.93 -0.61
N ILE A 45 12.97 -13.74 -0.73
CA ILE A 45 11.92 -14.75 -0.83
C ILE A 45 12.14 -15.62 -2.08
N GLY A 46 13.01 -16.62 -1.98
CA GLY A 46 13.17 -17.71 -2.95
C GLY A 46 13.37 -17.30 -4.41
N PRO A 47 12.98 -18.16 -5.37
CA PRO A 47 13.10 -17.91 -6.82
C PRO A 47 12.44 -16.61 -7.36
N PRO A 48 11.33 -16.09 -6.78
CA PRO A 48 10.66 -14.89 -7.28
C PRO A 48 11.52 -13.62 -7.38
N ILE A 49 12.60 -13.50 -6.61
CA ILE A 49 13.44 -12.30 -6.63
C ILE A 49 14.21 -12.11 -7.95
N ASP A 50 14.47 -13.18 -8.69
CA ASP A 50 15.22 -13.09 -9.94
C ASP A 50 14.41 -12.46 -11.08
N PHE A 51 13.08 -12.36 -10.92
CA PHE A 51 12.20 -11.67 -11.87
C PHE A 51 12.17 -10.15 -11.67
N VAL A 52 12.89 -9.63 -10.67
CA VAL A 52 12.77 -8.22 -10.24
C VAL A 52 14.10 -7.48 -10.37
N GLU A 53 14.06 -6.29 -10.96
CA GLU A 53 15.24 -5.44 -11.10
C GLU A 53 15.79 -4.99 -9.74
N GLY A 54 17.07 -5.23 -9.51
CA GLY A 54 17.81 -4.76 -8.32
C GLY A 54 18.57 -3.47 -8.51
N ARG A 55 18.20 -2.67 -9.52
CA ARG A 55 18.82 -1.38 -9.80
C ARG A 55 18.48 -0.39 -8.68
N GLU A 56 19.42 0.50 -8.38
CA GLU A 56 19.18 1.62 -7.47
C GLU A 56 17.96 2.46 -7.88
N GLY A 57 17.04 2.65 -6.94
CA GLY A 57 15.77 3.36 -7.16
C GLY A 57 14.71 2.58 -7.94
N SER A 58 14.89 1.28 -8.21
CA SER A 58 13.87 0.45 -8.85
C SER A 58 12.62 0.28 -7.96
N ALA A 59 12.80 0.18 -6.63
CA ALA A 59 11.69 0.07 -5.70
C ALA A 59 10.81 1.31 -5.74
N SER A 60 11.40 2.49 -5.55
CA SER A 60 10.65 3.76 -5.58
C SER A 60 9.86 3.94 -6.88
N LYS A 61 10.48 3.64 -8.03
CA LYS A 61 9.79 3.72 -9.34
C LYS A 61 8.62 2.75 -9.46
N SER A 62 8.79 1.51 -9.01
CA SER A 62 7.74 0.48 -9.11
C SER A 62 6.53 0.84 -8.27
N TRP A 63 6.74 1.29 -7.03
CA TRP A 63 5.69 1.79 -6.15
C TRP A 63 5.00 3.04 -6.72
N MET A 64 5.76 3.96 -7.32
CA MET A 64 5.20 5.17 -7.94
C MET A 64 4.31 4.83 -9.14
N MET A 65 4.79 3.97 -10.05
CA MET A 65 4.04 3.57 -11.24
C MET A 65 2.76 2.80 -10.89
N GLN A 66 2.85 1.84 -9.96
CA GLN A 66 1.67 1.10 -9.47
C GLN A 66 0.67 2.03 -8.76
N GLY A 67 1.16 2.98 -7.96
CA GLY A 67 0.33 3.97 -7.29
C GLY A 67 -0.45 4.86 -8.26
N MET A 68 0.22 5.38 -9.30
CA MET A 68 -0.44 6.18 -10.34
C MET A 68 -1.47 5.35 -11.12
N PHE A 69 -1.15 4.09 -11.44
CA PHE A 69 -2.08 3.19 -12.12
C PHE A 69 -3.35 2.96 -11.29
N TRP A 70 -3.20 2.71 -9.98
CA TRP A 70 -4.34 2.53 -9.09
C TRP A 70 -5.18 3.80 -8.92
N LEU A 71 -4.59 4.99 -8.96
CA LEU A 71 -5.37 6.24 -8.94
C LEU A 71 -6.25 6.40 -10.18
N ILE A 72 -5.76 5.99 -11.36
CA ILE A 72 -6.58 5.98 -12.58
C ILE A 72 -7.76 5.03 -12.41
N LEU A 73 -7.52 3.80 -11.95
CA LEU A 73 -8.59 2.83 -11.69
C LEU A 73 -9.59 3.34 -10.64
N ALA A 74 -9.11 3.94 -9.56
CA ALA A 74 -9.96 4.49 -8.52
C ALA A 74 -10.83 5.64 -9.02
N SER A 75 -10.31 6.48 -9.93
CA SER A 75 -11.08 7.54 -10.57
C SER A 75 -12.22 7.00 -11.44
N LEU A 76 -11.98 5.90 -12.16
CA LEU A 76 -13.00 5.22 -12.96
C LEU A 76 -14.10 4.63 -12.07
N LEU A 77 -13.73 3.92 -11.01
CA LEU A 77 -14.69 3.36 -10.04
C LEU A 77 -15.51 4.45 -9.34
N THR A 78 -14.87 5.56 -8.98
CA THR A 78 -15.57 6.71 -8.37
C THR A 78 -16.58 7.31 -9.35
N PHE A 79 -16.17 7.48 -10.60
CA PHE A 79 -17.04 8.00 -11.66
C PHE A 79 -18.24 7.08 -11.89
N GLU A 80 -18.01 5.77 -12.04
CA GLU A 80 -19.07 4.78 -12.22
C GLU A 80 -20.02 4.72 -11.01
N GLY A 81 -19.49 4.82 -9.79
CA GLY A 81 -20.29 4.84 -8.57
C GLY A 81 -21.19 6.08 -8.46
N LEU A 82 -20.65 7.25 -8.82
CA LEU A 82 -21.41 8.51 -8.87
C LEU A 82 -22.41 8.51 -10.03
N TRP A 83 -22.08 7.90 -11.17
CA TRP A 83 -23.01 7.76 -12.29
C TRP A 83 -24.19 6.88 -11.88
N LEU A 84 -23.95 5.73 -11.25
CA LEU A 84 -25.02 4.85 -10.79
C LEU A 84 -25.91 5.49 -9.72
N ALA A 85 -25.34 6.37 -8.89
CA ALA A 85 -26.10 7.16 -7.93
C ALA A 85 -27.02 8.20 -8.61
N TYR A 86 -26.64 8.70 -9.79
CA TYR A 86 -27.42 9.65 -10.58
C TYR A 86 -28.47 8.96 -11.47
N ASP A 87 -28.09 7.88 -12.15
CA ASP A 87 -28.96 7.08 -13.02
C ASP A 87 -28.89 5.59 -12.65
N PRO A 88 -29.95 5.03 -12.03
CA PRO A 88 -30.00 3.63 -11.62
C PRO A 88 -29.86 2.60 -12.75
N HIS A 89 -30.03 3.00 -14.02
CA HIS A 89 -29.97 2.10 -15.17
C HIS A 89 -28.66 2.22 -15.98
N ALA A 90 -27.73 3.09 -15.58
CA ALA A 90 -26.50 3.35 -16.32
C ALA A 90 -25.61 2.12 -16.57
N LEU A 91 -25.51 1.23 -15.58
CA LEU A 91 -24.65 0.03 -15.63
C LEU A 91 -25.43 -1.26 -15.97
N HIS A 92 -26.69 -1.15 -16.41
CA HIS A 92 -27.52 -2.33 -16.65
C HIS A 92 -26.99 -3.23 -17.78
N SER A 93 -26.14 -2.71 -18.67
CA SER A 93 -25.44 -3.53 -19.67
C SER A 93 -24.43 -4.51 -19.06
N LEU A 94 -23.82 -4.19 -17.90
CA LEU A 94 -22.91 -5.11 -17.20
C LEU A 94 -23.65 -6.26 -16.51
N SER A 95 -24.96 -6.12 -16.27
CA SER A 95 -25.80 -7.22 -15.77
C SER A 95 -25.83 -8.41 -16.72
N SER A 96 -25.64 -8.18 -18.03
CA SER A 96 -25.52 -9.25 -19.02
C SER A 96 -24.26 -10.12 -18.84
N TRP A 97 -23.25 -9.58 -18.15
CA TRP A 97 -22.02 -10.28 -17.75
C TRP A 97 -22.12 -10.84 -16.32
N GLY A 98 -23.29 -10.77 -15.68
CA GLY A 98 -23.52 -11.25 -14.32
C GLY A 98 -23.00 -10.31 -13.22
N TYR A 99 -22.54 -9.11 -13.58
CA TYR A 99 -22.05 -8.12 -12.63
C TYR A 99 -23.13 -7.07 -12.36
N ASN A 100 -23.65 -7.06 -11.14
CA ASN A 100 -24.69 -6.12 -10.70
C ASN A 100 -24.26 -5.41 -9.42
N PRO A 101 -23.36 -4.42 -9.52
CA PRO A 101 -22.85 -3.74 -8.35
C PRO A 101 -23.81 -2.63 -7.90
N THR A 102 -23.75 -2.26 -6.63
CA THR A 102 -24.46 -1.11 -6.09
C THR A 102 -23.58 0.13 -6.15
N SER A 103 -24.18 1.33 -6.12
CA SER A 103 -23.41 2.59 -6.10
C SER A 103 -22.48 2.65 -4.87
N GLU A 104 -22.96 2.15 -3.73
CA GLU A 104 -22.15 2.07 -2.50
C GLU A 104 -20.96 1.13 -2.64
N SER A 105 -21.13 -0.07 -3.21
CA SER A 105 -20.02 -1.03 -3.35
C SER A 105 -18.92 -0.49 -4.27
N LEU A 106 -19.27 0.20 -5.36
CA LEU A 106 -18.31 0.88 -6.24
C LEU A 106 -17.54 1.99 -5.50
N LEU A 107 -18.24 2.81 -4.71
CA LEU A 107 -17.60 3.89 -3.96
C LEU A 107 -16.67 3.35 -2.85
N TYR A 108 -17.04 2.27 -2.17
CA TYR A 108 -16.16 1.60 -1.21
C TYR A 108 -14.92 1.02 -1.90
N ALA A 109 -15.09 0.32 -3.02
CA ALA A 109 -13.99 -0.20 -3.82
C ALA A 109 -13.05 0.91 -4.31
N ALA A 110 -13.62 2.03 -4.77
CA ALA A 110 -12.88 3.22 -5.14
C ALA A 110 -12.11 3.83 -3.95
N GLY A 111 -12.70 3.82 -2.76
CA GLY A 111 -12.06 4.25 -1.53
C GLY A 111 -10.82 3.42 -1.18
N PHE A 112 -10.94 2.09 -1.23
CA PHE A 112 -9.80 1.19 -1.00
C PHE A 112 -8.71 1.35 -2.07
N ALA A 113 -9.10 1.42 -3.35
CA ALA A 113 -8.18 1.65 -4.45
C ALA A 113 -7.45 3.00 -4.33
N THR A 114 -8.16 4.06 -3.91
CA THR A 114 -7.55 5.38 -3.71
C THR A 114 -6.58 5.38 -2.53
N MET A 115 -7.02 4.89 -1.37
CA MET A 115 -6.28 5.01 -0.12
C MET A 115 -5.06 4.07 -0.10
N TYR A 116 -5.27 2.78 -0.40
CA TYR A 116 -4.22 1.77 -0.31
C TYR A 116 -3.50 1.55 -1.64
N GLY A 117 -4.23 1.62 -2.77
CA GLY A 117 -3.65 1.47 -4.10
C GLY A 117 -2.95 2.72 -4.59
N GLY A 118 -3.53 3.90 -4.36
CA GLY A 118 -2.98 5.17 -4.83
C GLY A 118 -2.09 5.85 -3.80
N VAL A 119 -2.71 6.54 -2.85
CA VAL A 119 -2.06 7.42 -1.88
C VAL A 119 -1.03 6.67 -1.05
N GLY A 120 -1.38 5.51 -0.49
CA GLY A 120 -0.48 4.69 0.31
C GLY A 120 0.77 4.28 -0.46
N MET A 121 0.60 3.84 -1.71
CA MET A 121 1.73 3.48 -2.57
C MET A 121 2.62 4.67 -2.91
N LEU A 122 2.05 5.85 -3.18
CA LEU A 122 2.83 7.05 -3.47
C LEU A 122 3.62 7.55 -2.25
N ILE A 123 3.04 7.47 -1.05
CA ILE A 123 3.75 7.81 0.19
C ILE A 123 4.95 6.86 0.39
N ILE A 124 4.76 5.56 0.20
CA ILE A 124 5.85 4.57 0.30
C ILE A 124 6.90 4.83 -0.79
N ALA A 125 6.48 5.09 -2.03
CA ALA A 125 7.39 5.42 -3.14
C ALA A 125 8.26 6.63 -2.84
N SER A 126 7.67 7.69 -2.30
CA SER A 126 8.37 8.92 -1.93
C SER A 126 9.34 8.70 -0.77
N SER A 127 8.97 7.84 0.19
CA SER A 127 9.82 7.46 1.32
C SER A 127 11.07 6.71 0.85
N PHE A 128 10.91 5.74 -0.06
CA PHE A 128 12.05 5.05 -0.68
C PHE A 128 12.92 5.95 -1.55
N HIS A 129 12.39 7.07 -2.05
CA HIS A 129 13.19 8.04 -2.79
C HIS A 129 13.99 8.99 -1.89
N ILE A 130 13.35 9.50 -0.84
CA ILE A 130 13.86 10.60 -0.02
C ILE A 130 14.78 10.08 1.09
N ILE A 131 14.41 9.01 1.78
CA ILE A 131 15.16 8.51 2.95
C ILE A 131 16.60 8.14 2.60
N PRO A 132 16.88 7.37 1.52
CA PRO A 132 18.26 7.01 1.16
C PRO A 132 19.13 8.24 0.89
N LYS A 133 18.58 9.24 0.20
CA LYS A 133 19.26 10.50 -0.13
C LYS A 133 19.57 11.34 1.10
N LEU A 134 18.66 11.40 2.07
CA LEU A 134 18.88 12.14 3.32
C LEU A 134 19.90 11.46 4.23
N ALA A 135 19.97 10.13 4.19
CA ALA A 135 20.90 9.35 5.00
C ALA A 135 22.28 9.17 4.35
N ASP A 136 22.47 9.59 3.09
CA ASP A 136 23.64 9.28 2.27
C ASP A 136 23.95 7.77 2.25
N THR A 137 22.88 6.97 2.13
CA THR A 137 22.95 5.50 2.12
C THR A 137 22.08 4.94 0.99
N GLU A 138 22.38 3.72 0.55
CA GLU A 138 21.53 2.96 -0.36
C GLU A 138 20.45 2.16 0.39
N LEU A 139 19.38 1.81 -0.33
CA LEU A 139 18.33 0.94 0.21
C LEU A 139 18.92 -0.45 0.50
N ALA A 140 18.60 -1.03 1.66
CA ALA A 140 19.16 -2.33 2.07
C ALA A 140 18.86 -3.49 1.08
N SER A 141 17.74 -3.41 0.35
CA SER A 141 17.40 -4.36 -0.72
C SER A 141 16.33 -3.76 -1.65
N GLU A 142 16.76 -3.23 -2.80
CA GLU A 142 15.88 -2.70 -3.86
C GLU A 142 14.93 -3.77 -4.42
N LYS A 143 15.46 -4.98 -4.59
CA LYS A 143 14.69 -6.11 -5.10
C LYS A 143 13.55 -6.49 -4.16
N ASN A 144 13.79 -6.54 -2.85
CA ASN A 144 12.73 -6.83 -1.89
C ASN A 144 11.71 -5.69 -1.84
N GLY A 145 12.17 -4.43 -1.85
CA GLY A 145 11.29 -3.26 -1.91
C GLY A 145 10.34 -3.33 -3.11
N THR A 146 10.83 -3.76 -4.27
CA THR A 146 10.01 -3.94 -5.47
C THR A 146 9.10 -5.17 -5.38
N LEU A 147 9.56 -6.30 -4.85
CA LEU A 147 8.73 -7.51 -4.69
C LEU A 147 7.52 -7.26 -3.77
N VAL A 148 7.72 -6.52 -2.68
CA VAL A 148 6.64 -6.15 -1.76
C VAL A 148 5.60 -5.26 -2.44
N SER A 149 5.99 -4.45 -3.43
CA SER A 149 5.04 -3.62 -4.19
C SER A 149 4.03 -4.48 -4.95
N TYR A 150 4.47 -5.59 -5.56
CA TYR A 150 3.58 -6.54 -6.22
C TYR A 150 2.65 -7.25 -5.25
N LEU A 151 3.18 -7.67 -4.08
CA LEU A 151 2.37 -8.30 -3.04
C LEU A 151 1.30 -7.34 -2.50
N TRP A 152 1.67 -6.06 -2.34
CA TRP A 152 0.75 -5.00 -1.94
C TRP A 152 -0.31 -4.75 -3.01
N THR A 153 0.07 -4.65 -4.28
CA THR A 153 -0.87 -4.53 -5.40
C THR A 153 -1.89 -5.67 -5.42
N LEU A 154 -1.43 -6.91 -5.20
CA LEU A 154 -2.32 -8.07 -5.11
C LEU A 154 -3.26 -7.96 -3.91
N SER A 155 -2.77 -7.46 -2.78
CA SER A 155 -3.59 -7.23 -1.58
C SER A 155 -4.65 -6.16 -1.81
N VAL A 156 -4.31 -5.06 -2.49
CA VAL A 156 -5.26 -4.01 -2.91
C VAL A 156 -6.30 -4.57 -3.87
N LEU A 157 -5.89 -5.39 -4.84
CA LEU A 157 -6.81 -6.05 -5.76
C LEU A 157 -7.82 -6.92 -5.02
N VAL A 158 -7.36 -7.73 -4.06
CA VAL A 158 -8.25 -8.56 -3.23
C VAL A 158 -9.21 -7.68 -2.43
N ALA A 159 -8.75 -6.58 -1.84
CA ALA A 159 -9.61 -5.65 -1.10
C ALA A 159 -10.68 -5.00 -2.00
N VAL A 160 -10.31 -4.60 -3.22
CA VAL A 160 -11.23 -4.05 -4.22
C VAL A 160 -12.27 -5.08 -4.64
N ILE A 161 -11.88 -6.33 -4.88
CA ILE A 161 -12.82 -7.41 -5.23
C ILE A 161 -13.76 -7.70 -4.05
N ALA A 162 -13.22 -7.79 -2.83
CA ALA A 162 -14.00 -8.02 -1.63
C ALA A 162 -14.99 -6.89 -1.33
N ALA A 163 -14.69 -5.65 -1.74
CA ALA A 163 -15.63 -4.54 -1.61
C ALA A 163 -16.86 -4.66 -2.53
N HIS A 164 -16.80 -5.46 -3.59
CA HIS A 164 -17.90 -5.69 -4.52
C HIS A 164 -18.78 -6.89 -4.15
N ASP A 165 -18.27 -7.84 -3.36
CA ASP A 165 -18.98 -9.05 -2.98
C ASP A 165 -19.04 -9.18 -1.46
N SER A 166 -20.22 -8.96 -0.88
CA SER A 166 -20.46 -9.10 0.56
C SER A 166 -20.27 -10.54 1.06
N VAL A 167 -20.27 -11.53 0.17
CA VAL A 167 -20.12 -12.95 0.55
C VAL A 167 -18.67 -13.31 0.90
N ILE A 168 -17.68 -12.57 0.39
CA ILE A 168 -16.26 -12.90 0.57
C ILE A 168 -15.76 -12.52 1.99
N LEU A 169 -16.44 -11.60 2.68
CA LEU A 169 -16.06 -11.14 4.02
C LEU A 169 -17.01 -11.60 5.14
N GLY A 170 -18.07 -12.34 4.82
CA GLY A 170 -19.02 -12.92 5.79
C GLY A 170 -20.22 -12.04 6.08
#